data_AF-A0A419SKP1-F1
#
_entry.id   AF-A0A419SKP1-F1
#
_cell.length_a   1.000
_cell.length_b   1.000
_cell.length_c   1.000
_cell.angle_alpha   90.00
_cell.angle_beta   90.00
_cell.angle_gamma   90.00
#
_symmetry.space_group_name_H-M   'P 1'
#
loop_
_entity.id
_entity.type
_entity.pdbx_description
1 polymer ?
#
loop_
_entity_poly.entity_id
_entity_poly.type
_entity_poly.pdbx_seq_one_letter_code
_entity_poly.pdbx_strand_id
1 'polypeptide(L)'
;MPREIERIADQRQKGVSLVPSASVYMTGDWAARHFHHADPEVIEQIIALSTPFIASTNIQAVQLKRWDYAETALPLRSPFIEVGVTHPLLVGGDAFLHADDPAGRTRIESAFLSGVAAAERLFEKLRI
;
A
#
# COMPACT_ATOMS: atom_id res chain seq x y z
N MET A 1 -13.70 -14.92 -0.20
CA MET A 1 -13.15 -14.23 0.98
C MET A 1 -14.25 -13.36 1.58
N PRO A 2 -14.27 -13.10 2.91
CA PRO A 2 -15.16 -12.13 3.53
C PRO A 2 -14.95 -10.76 2.88
N ARG A 3 -15.98 -9.93 2.86
CA ARG A 3 -15.94 -8.62 2.18
C ARG A 3 -14.89 -7.69 2.79
N GLU A 4 -14.54 -7.92 4.05
CA GLU A 4 -13.62 -7.13 4.86
C GLU A 4 -12.15 -7.44 4.56
N ILE A 5 -11.84 -8.63 4.05
CA ILE A 5 -10.48 -9.10 3.76
C ILE A 5 -10.20 -8.91 2.27
N GLU A 6 -9.19 -8.08 1.98
CA GLU A 6 -8.71 -7.87 0.62
C GLU A 6 -7.86 -9.06 0.14
N ARG A 7 -6.95 -9.53 1.00
CA ARG A 7 -6.01 -10.60 0.64
C ARG A 7 -5.48 -11.33 1.86
N ILE A 8 -5.27 -12.64 1.72
CA ILE A 8 -4.45 -13.44 2.64
C ILE A 8 -3.26 -13.98 1.85
N ALA A 9 -2.06 -13.84 2.39
CA ALA A 9 -0.83 -14.28 1.76
C ALA A 9 -0.07 -15.26 2.66
N ASP A 10 0.15 -16.48 2.16
CA ASP A 10 1.05 -17.44 2.80
C ASP A 10 2.51 -17.05 2.52
N GLN A 11 3.22 -16.67 3.58
CA GLN A 11 4.60 -16.21 3.49
C GLN A 11 5.60 -17.36 3.36
N ARG A 12 5.22 -18.58 3.76
CA ARG A 12 6.04 -19.78 3.52
C ARG A 12 5.98 -20.19 2.05
N GLN A 13 4.79 -20.19 1.44
CA GLN A 13 4.64 -20.49 0.01
C GLN A 13 5.38 -19.47 -0.86
N LYS A 14 5.44 -18.20 -0.44
CA LYS A 14 6.23 -17.15 -1.10
C LYS A 14 7.74 -17.28 -0.91
N GLY A 15 8.21 -18.18 -0.04
CA GLY A 15 9.63 -18.34 0.30
C GLY A 15 10.19 -17.24 1.22
N VAL A 16 9.32 -16.43 1.84
CA VAL A 16 9.72 -15.33 2.75
C VAL A 16 9.97 -15.83 4.18
N SER A 17 9.26 -16.87 4.60
CA SER A 17 9.34 -17.43 5.95
C SER A 17 9.65 -18.93 5.94
N LEU A 18 10.57 -19.36 6.81
CA LEU A 18 10.88 -20.79 7.03
C LEU A 18 9.79 -21.50 7.87
N VAL A 19 9.03 -20.75 8.66
CA VAL A 19 7.91 -21.25 9.46
C VAL A 19 6.57 -20.83 8.87
N PRO A 20 5.47 -21.58 9.08
CA PRO A 20 4.14 -21.17 8.62
C PRO A 20 3.79 -19.77 9.15
N SER A 21 3.51 -18.84 8.23
CA SER A 21 3.14 -17.46 8.54
C SER A 21 2.23 -16.92 7.45
N ALA A 22 1.20 -16.18 7.86
CA ALA A 22 0.24 -15.58 6.96
C ALA A 22 0.14 -14.07 7.21
N SER A 23 0.06 -13.28 6.15
CA SER A 23 -0.30 -11.87 6.23
C SER A 23 -1.72 -11.66 5.74
N VAL A 24 -2.55 -11.06 6.58
CA VAL A 24 -3.93 -10.71 6.27
C VAL A 24 -4.00 -9.22 6.00
N TYR A 25 -4.48 -8.84 4.83
CA TYR A 25 -4.70 -7.46 4.40
C TYR A 25 -6.21 -7.20 4.44
N MET A 26 -6.60 -6.24 5.28
CA MET A 26 -7.98 -5.78 5.37
C MET A 26 -8.22 -4.71 4.32
N THR A 27 -9.45 -4.61 3.84
CA THR A 27 -9.89 -3.52 2.95
C THR A 27 -9.73 -2.15 3.62
N GLY A 28 -9.51 -1.10 2.82
CA GLY A 28 -9.38 0.28 3.29
C GLY A 28 -10.58 0.75 4.13
N ASP A 29 -11.81 0.43 3.70
CA ASP A 29 -13.04 0.75 4.43
C ASP A 29 -13.11 0.10 5.82
N TRP A 30 -12.60 -1.14 5.94
CA TRP A 30 -12.53 -1.81 7.23
C TRP A 30 -11.45 -1.18 8.11
N ALA A 31 -10.26 -0.93 7.55
CA ALA A 31 -9.14 -0.32 8.26
C ALA A 31 -9.51 1.07 8.82
N ALA A 32 -10.15 1.93 8.02
CA ALA A 32 -10.58 3.27 8.44
C ALA A 32 -11.55 3.23 9.64
N ARG A 33 -12.53 2.32 9.63
CA ARG A 33 -13.50 2.17 10.73
C ARG A 33 -12.89 1.64 12.03
N HIS A 34 -11.78 0.92 11.95
CA HIS A 34 -11.13 0.28 13.11
C HIS A 34 -9.80 0.95 13.48
N PHE A 35 -9.42 2.04 12.81
CA PHE A 35 -8.08 2.63 12.89
C PHE A 35 -7.70 3.11 14.30
N HIS A 36 -8.68 3.53 15.10
CA HIS A 36 -8.47 4.01 16.47
C HIS A 36 -8.89 3.01 17.56
N HIS A 37 -9.36 1.83 17.19
CA HIS A 37 -9.71 0.79 18.16
C HIS A 37 -8.45 0.17 18.77
N ALA A 38 -8.59 -0.42 19.96
CA ALA A 38 -7.47 -1.06 20.65
C ALA A 38 -6.92 -2.25 19.84
N ASP A 39 -5.60 -2.41 19.83
CA ASP A 39 -4.94 -3.46 19.05
C ASP A 39 -5.44 -4.88 19.36
N PRO A 40 -5.68 -5.28 20.63
CA PRO A 40 -6.23 -6.60 20.92
C PRO A 40 -7.59 -6.86 20.26
N GLU A 41 -8.48 -5.87 20.26
CA GLU A 41 -9.83 -5.97 19.67
C GLU A 41 -9.74 -6.11 18.14
N VAL A 42 -8.86 -5.34 17.51
CA VAL A 42 -8.63 -5.38 16.05
C VAL A 42 -8.04 -6.73 15.64
N ILE A 43 -7.06 -7.24 16.40
CA ILE A 43 -6.46 -8.55 16.16
C ILE A 43 -7.47 -9.68 16.27
N GLU A 44 -8.30 -9.67 17.32
CA GLU A 44 -9.33 -10.69 17.54
C GLU A 44 -10.30 -10.76 16.36
N GLN A 45 -10.77 -9.61 15.89
CA GLN A 45 -11.66 -9.54 14.73
C GLN A 45 -11.01 -10.04 13.45
N ILE A 46 -9.74 -9.67 13.19
CA ILE A 46 -9.01 -10.15 12.01
C ILE A 46 -8.85 -11.67 12.06
N ILE A 47 -8.50 -12.24 13.21
CA ILE A 47 -8.38 -13.69 13.40
C ILE A 47 -9.72 -14.37 13.13
N ALA A 48 -10.81 -13.89 13.73
CA ALA A 48 -12.14 -14.45 13.56
C ALA A 48 -12.59 -14.45 12.09
N LEU A 49 -12.36 -13.35 11.36
CA LEU A 49 -12.66 -13.24 9.93
C LEU A 49 -11.77 -14.18 9.08
N SER A 50 -10.57 -14.50 9.55
CA SER A 50 -9.59 -15.31 8.83
C SER A 50 -9.69 -16.82 9.11
N THR A 51 -10.29 -17.23 10.23
CA THR A 51 -10.44 -18.64 10.64
C THR A 51 -10.98 -19.58 9.55
N PRO A 52 -11.91 -19.16 8.66
CA PRO A 52 -12.37 -20.04 7.58
C PRO A 52 -11.29 -20.40 6.54
N PHE A 53 -10.15 -19.68 6.51
CA PHE A 53 -9.09 -19.84 5.50
C PHE A 53 -7.76 -20.27 6.08
N ILE A 54 -7.48 -19.91 7.34
CA ILE A 54 -6.24 -20.25 8.04
C ILE A 54 -6.58 -20.87 9.39
N ALA A 55 -5.88 -21.94 9.76
CA ALA A 55 -6.02 -22.54 11.07
C ALA A 55 -5.59 -21.52 12.13
N SER A 56 -6.54 -21.07 12.96
CA SER A 56 -6.28 -20.11 14.05
C SER A 56 -5.84 -20.80 15.36
N THR A 57 -5.74 -22.13 15.37
CA THR A 57 -5.19 -22.90 16.50
C THR A 57 -3.68 -22.78 16.56
N ASN A 58 -3.12 -22.59 17.76
CA ASN A 58 -1.67 -22.54 18.03
C ASN A 58 -0.90 -21.38 17.38
N ILE A 59 -1.53 -20.21 17.21
CA ILE A 59 -0.84 -18.99 16.78
C ILE A 59 0.26 -18.65 17.79
N GLN A 60 1.52 -18.70 17.36
CA GLN A 60 2.68 -18.46 18.22
C GLN A 60 2.95 -16.97 18.47
N ALA A 61 2.65 -16.14 17.47
CA ALA A 61 2.84 -14.69 17.53
C ALA A 61 1.90 -13.99 16.55
N VAL A 62 1.50 -12.77 16.89
CA VAL A 62 0.72 -11.88 16.03
C VAL A 62 1.35 -10.50 16.04
N GLN A 63 1.35 -9.84 14.88
CA GLN A 63 1.73 -8.44 14.77
C GLN A 63 0.69 -7.70 13.93
N LEU A 64 0.21 -6.58 14.47
CA LEU A 64 -0.64 -5.65 13.74
C LEU A 64 0.21 -4.51 13.17
N LYS A 65 -0.08 -4.11 11.93
CA LYS A 65 0.49 -2.92 11.28
C LYS A 65 -0.65 -2.06 10.76
N ARG A 66 -0.60 -0.75 11.04
CA ARG A 66 -1.56 0.25 10.57
C ARG A 66 -0.84 1.25 9.69
N TRP A 67 -1.40 1.51 8.51
CA TRP A 67 -0.84 2.42 7.52
C TRP A 67 -1.93 3.40 7.10
N ASP A 68 -1.84 4.64 7.58
CA ASP A 68 -2.85 5.68 7.28
C ASP A 68 -2.82 6.10 5.80
N TYR A 69 -1.65 5.96 5.18
CA TYR A 69 -1.39 6.25 3.77
C TYR A 69 -0.98 4.98 3.02
N ALA A 70 -1.79 3.92 3.12
CA ALA A 70 -1.50 2.62 2.50
C ALA A 70 -1.68 2.59 0.98
N GLU A 71 -2.73 3.27 0.49
CA GLU A 71 -3.08 3.37 -0.93
C GLU A 71 -3.73 4.73 -1.17
N THR A 72 -3.47 5.33 -2.34
CA THR A 72 -4.09 6.60 -2.71
C THR A 72 -5.53 6.38 -3.16
N ALA A 73 -6.48 7.07 -2.52
CA ALA A 73 -7.89 7.00 -2.90
C ALA A 73 -8.19 7.62 -4.28
N LEU A 74 -7.44 8.68 -4.65
CA LEU A 74 -7.61 9.42 -5.90
C LEU A 74 -6.23 9.70 -6.54
N PRO A 75 -5.73 8.81 -7.41
CA PRO A 75 -4.46 9.03 -8.10
C PRO A 75 -4.55 10.23 -9.06
N LEU A 76 -3.47 11.01 -9.13
CA LEU A 76 -3.32 12.09 -10.08
C LEU A 76 -2.90 11.53 -11.45
N ARG A 77 -3.55 11.98 -12.53
CA ARG A 77 -3.18 11.63 -13.92
C ARG A 77 -2.09 12.55 -14.47
N SER A 78 -1.04 12.71 -13.68
CA SER A 78 0.19 13.40 -14.03
C SER A 78 1.33 12.69 -13.32
N PRO A 79 2.47 12.40 -13.99
CA PRO A 79 3.56 11.65 -13.38
C PRO A 79 4.31 12.42 -12.29
N PHE A 80 4.13 13.74 -12.22
CA PHE A 80 4.63 14.60 -11.15
C PHE A 80 3.87 15.94 -11.18
N ILE A 81 4.12 16.80 -10.19
CA ILE A 81 3.76 18.23 -10.23
C ILE A 81 4.99 19.10 -9.98
N GLU A 82 5.04 20.26 -10.62
CA GLU A 82 6.05 21.29 -10.35
C GLU A 82 5.46 22.31 -9.36
N VAL A 83 6.11 22.51 -8.22
CA VAL A 83 5.63 23.41 -7.16
C VAL A 83 6.66 24.49 -6.81
N GLY A 84 7.85 24.42 -7.41
CA GLY A 84 8.91 25.40 -7.22
C GLY A 84 8.61 26.73 -7.90
N VAL A 85 8.74 27.83 -7.15
CA VAL A 85 8.57 29.20 -7.67
C VAL A 85 9.91 29.76 -8.13
N THR A 86 10.91 29.76 -7.25
CA THR A 86 12.25 30.34 -7.50
C THR A 86 13.30 29.29 -7.85
N HIS A 87 13.13 28.07 -7.37
CA HIS A 87 14.04 26.95 -7.62
C HIS A 87 13.24 25.74 -8.10
N PRO A 88 13.82 24.87 -8.95
CA PRO A 88 13.15 23.64 -9.36
C PRO A 88 12.78 22.77 -8.15
N LEU A 89 11.48 22.57 -7.94
CA LEU A 89 10.93 21.64 -6.95
C LEU A 89 9.80 20.86 -7.59
N LEU A 90 9.95 19.55 -7.62
CA LEU A 90 8.99 18.61 -8.20
C LEU A 90 8.54 17.62 -7.13
N VAL A 91 7.28 17.22 -7.19
CA VAL A 91 6.69 16.21 -6.31
C VAL A 91 6.18 15.06 -7.18
N GLY A 92 6.59 13.84 -6.82
CA GLY A 92 6.19 12.59 -7.45
C GLY A 92 6.05 11.48 -6.41
N GLY A 93 5.51 10.33 -6.81
CA GLY A 93 5.20 9.20 -5.93
C GLY A 93 4.23 8.22 -6.55
N ASP A 94 3.80 7.21 -5.79
CA ASP A 94 2.87 6.16 -6.26
C ASP A 94 1.50 6.71 -6.67
N ALA A 95 1.08 7.83 -6.05
CA ALA A 95 -0.12 8.59 -6.37
C ALA A 95 -0.10 9.27 -7.75
N PHE A 96 1.05 9.40 -8.39
CA PHE A 96 1.25 10.17 -9.61
C PHE A 96 1.36 9.24 -10.81
N LEU A 97 0.22 8.97 -11.44
CA LEU A 97 0.12 8.06 -12.57
C LEU A 97 0.39 8.80 -13.88
N HIS A 98 0.98 8.08 -14.83
CA HIS A 98 0.99 8.53 -16.21
C HIS A 98 -0.45 8.60 -16.75
N ALA A 99 -0.69 9.52 -17.69
CA ALA A 99 -2.02 9.75 -18.25
C ALA A 99 -2.61 8.49 -18.92
N ASP A 100 -1.73 7.66 -19.47
CA ASP A 100 -2.02 6.39 -20.14
C ASP A 100 -1.81 5.15 -19.25
N ASP A 101 -1.65 5.32 -17.92
CA ASP A 101 -1.49 4.18 -16.99
C ASP A 101 -2.72 3.25 -17.07
N PRO A 102 -2.53 2.00 -17.53
CA PRO A 102 -3.63 1.11 -17.89
C PRO A 102 -4.35 0.53 -16.68
N ALA A 103 -3.70 0.50 -15.51
CA ALA A 103 -4.27 -0.11 -14.32
C ALA A 103 -4.96 0.91 -13.40
N GLY A 104 -4.65 2.20 -13.53
CA GLY A 104 -5.42 3.29 -12.93
C GLY A 104 -5.47 3.30 -11.40
N ARG A 105 -4.60 2.54 -10.74
CA ARG A 105 -4.46 2.40 -9.29
C ARG A 105 -2.99 2.44 -8.90
N THR A 106 -2.66 2.78 -7.66
CA THR A 106 -1.25 2.91 -7.26
C THR A 106 -0.57 1.55 -7.14
N ARG A 107 0.72 1.53 -7.51
CA ARG A 107 1.58 0.35 -7.52
C ARG A 107 3.03 0.79 -7.32
N ILE A 108 3.91 -0.18 -7.05
CA ILE A 108 5.35 0.09 -6.97
C ILE A 108 5.86 0.65 -8.31
N GLU A 109 5.38 0.12 -9.44
CA GLU A 109 5.73 0.59 -10.78
C GLU A 109 5.34 2.06 -10.99
N SER A 110 4.20 2.48 -10.46
CA SER A 110 3.74 3.87 -10.56
C SER A 110 4.68 4.83 -9.84
N ALA A 111 5.12 4.47 -8.63
CA ALA A 111 6.09 5.27 -7.87
C ALA A 111 7.43 5.39 -8.61
N PHE A 112 7.91 4.28 -9.17
CA PHE A 112 9.14 4.24 -9.94
C PHE A 112 9.05 5.14 -11.19
N LEU A 113 8.01 4.96 -12.01
CA LEU A 113 7.82 5.74 -13.24
C LEU A 113 7.64 7.23 -12.95
N SER A 114 6.89 7.58 -11.91
CA SER A 114 6.76 8.96 -11.43
C SER A 114 8.11 9.58 -11.07
N GLY A 115 8.93 8.86 -10.29
CA GLY A 115 10.24 9.33 -9.88
C GLY A 115 11.20 9.53 -11.05
N VAL A 116 11.20 8.62 -12.02
CA VAL A 116 12.00 8.75 -13.26
C VAL A 116 11.59 10.00 -14.03
N ALA A 117 10.29 10.17 -14.29
CA ALA A 117 9.77 11.32 -15.03
C ALA A 117 10.09 12.66 -14.33
N ALA A 118 9.97 12.70 -13.00
CA ALA A 118 10.33 13.89 -12.23
C ALA A 118 11.84 14.21 -12.32
N ALA A 119 12.70 13.20 -12.29
CA ALA A 119 14.14 13.37 -12.41
C ALA A 119 14.55 13.84 -13.81
N GLU A 120 13.98 13.28 -14.87
CA GLU A 120 14.19 13.71 -16.26
C GLU A 120 13.82 15.19 -16.42
N ARG A 121 12.64 15.57 -15.90
CA ARG A 121 12.17 16.95 -15.94
C ARG A 121 13.07 17.91 -15.16
N LEU A 122 13.56 17.49 -13.99
CA LEU A 122 14.51 18.27 -13.21
C LEU A 122 15.81 18.48 -13.99
N PHE A 123 16.32 17.43 -14.63
CA PHE A 123 17.55 17.50 -15.41
C PHE A 123 17.43 18.47 -16.59
N GLU A 124 16.30 18.48 -17.31
CA GLU A 124 16.01 19.47 -18.36
C GLU A 124 16.10 20.91 -17.85
N LYS A 125 15.54 21.18 -16.67
CA LYS A 125 15.54 22.53 -16.07
C LYS A 125 16.93 23.01 -15.63
N LEU A 126 17.82 22.09 -15.27
CA LEU A 126 19.16 22.40 -14.77
C LEU A 126 20.21 22.56 -15.89
N ARG A 127 19.88 22.17 -17.13
CA ARG A 127 20.76 22.34 -18.31
C ARG A 127 20.63 23.71 -18.98
N ILE A 128 19.87 24.62 -18.38
CA ILE A 128 19.64 25.99 -18.84
C ILE A 128 20.57 26.94 -18.07
#